data_AF-A0A8D5ZHQ5-F1
#
_entry.id   AF-A0A8D5ZHQ5-F1
#
_cell.length_a   1.000
_cell.length_b   1.000
_cell.length_c   1.000
_cell.angle_alpha   90.00
_cell.angle_beta   90.00
_cell.angle_gamma   90.00
#
_symmetry.space_group_name_H-M   'P 1'
#
loop_
_entity.id
_entity.type
_entity.pdbx_description
1 polymer ?
#
loop_
_entity_poly.entity_id
_entity_poly.type
_entity_poly.pdbx_seq_one_letter_code
_entity_poly.pdbx_strand_id
1 'polypeptide(L)'
;MKRKDKENKLDRKKKAVSNVVFGAAVIILLIIAAIGFYLYATKPSVTTTVKTTYTHTVPMMYNLSAAFLNGQVITFNYTMDFSCNTSGITIFANESQQESVADGCEVGQGLPSSDLPSNAAPVYVIVPAFAGLSIFGVQKLGANAQGFPTFTYNGTTYTVLTQCGAADTPAACPDHMSLIYSPAFTAVEESLGIKNGVFGLPEGVLPTPAHDHIVTFSTTQSIPWYIVVVLVFNPNIFPNPLTGQCEQIVPSNVTNDTSLCLNSYANLQKALSTYDSAVLMANQNNPIWKTLLNGKAVDAIEVPSNMILYFSDPNVYPYPDAYYTYTSS
;
A
#
# COMPACT_ATOMS: atom_id res chain seq x y z
N MET A 1 -2.69 57.25 65.80
CA MET A 1 -2.53 56.92 67.25
C MET A 1 -1.75 55.61 67.35
N LYS A 2 -0.48 55.64 67.81
CA LYS A 2 0.41 54.46 67.98
C LYS A 2 0.09 53.70 69.28
N ARG A 3 0.11 52.35 69.26
CA ARG A 3 0.26 51.45 70.43
C ARG A 3 0.82 50.11 69.92
N LYS A 4 2.13 49.83 70.05
CA LYS A 4 2.88 49.19 71.16
C LYS A 4 2.53 47.71 71.39
N ASP A 5 3.54 46.87 71.12
CA ASP A 5 3.61 45.42 71.29
C ASP A 5 3.48 44.95 72.74
N LYS A 6 3.10 43.68 72.91
CA LYS A 6 3.42 42.90 74.11
C LYS A 6 3.56 41.41 73.78
N GLU A 7 4.78 40.93 73.85
CA GLU A 7 5.16 39.52 73.71
C GLU A 7 5.12 38.86 75.10
N ASN A 8 4.47 37.69 75.23
CA ASN A 8 4.43 36.90 76.46
C ASN A 8 5.08 35.53 76.23
N LYS A 9 6.23 35.28 76.86
CA LYS A 9 6.86 33.96 76.96
C LYS A 9 6.15 33.13 78.05
N LEU A 10 5.67 31.93 77.72
CA LEU A 10 5.11 30.97 78.66
C LEU A 10 6.00 29.73 78.76
N ASP A 11 6.48 29.46 79.97
CA ASP A 11 7.42 28.40 80.33
C ASP A 11 6.68 27.04 80.47
N ARG A 12 7.14 25.99 79.76
CA ARG A 12 6.48 24.67 79.71
C ARG A 12 7.12 23.68 80.70
N LYS A 13 6.39 23.33 81.76
CA LYS A 13 6.70 22.18 82.63
C LYS A 13 6.60 20.87 81.84
N LYS A 14 7.70 20.10 81.80
CA LYS A 14 7.75 18.77 81.18
C LYS A 14 7.02 17.75 82.06
N LYS A 15 5.91 17.19 81.58
CA LYS A 15 5.29 15.97 82.14
C LYS A 15 5.94 14.76 81.49
N ALA A 16 6.57 13.90 82.28
CA ALA A 16 7.15 12.64 81.81
C ALA A 16 6.03 11.64 81.52
N VAL A 17 5.93 11.19 80.27
CA VAL A 17 5.02 10.12 79.83
C VAL A 17 5.78 8.80 79.97
N SER A 18 5.19 7.82 80.67
CA SER A 18 5.81 6.51 80.85
C SER A 18 5.90 5.76 79.53
N ASN A 19 7.11 5.35 79.14
CA ASN A 19 7.39 4.60 77.89
C ASN A 19 6.59 3.30 77.78
N VAL A 20 6.17 2.72 78.90
CA VAL A 20 5.37 1.49 78.94
C VAL A 20 3.95 1.73 78.41
N VAL A 21 3.33 2.86 78.76
CA VAL A 21 1.99 3.24 78.29
C VAL A 21 2.02 3.57 76.79
N PHE A 22 3.09 4.23 76.34
CA PHE A 22 3.29 4.50 74.92
C PHE A 22 3.49 3.22 74.11
N GLY A 23 4.28 2.27 74.61
CA GLY A 23 4.49 0.97 73.95
C GLY A 23 3.20 0.15 73.81
N ALA A 24 2.39 0.09 74.87
CA ALA A 24 1.10 -0.62 74.84
C ALA A 24 0.11 -0.01 73.83
N ALA A 25 0.04 1.33 73.75
CA ALA A 25 -0.85 2.03 72.82
C ALA A 25 -0.47 1.78 71.34
N VAL A 26 0.83 1.74 71.04
CA VAL A 26 1.32 1.48 69.67
C VAL A 26 0.97 0.06 69.21
N ILE A 27 1.12 -0.94 70.07
CA ILE A 27 0.79 -2.33 69.74
C ILE A 27 -0.71 -2.48 69.44
N ILE A 28 -1.58 -1.85 70.24
CA ILE A 28 -3.04 -1.88 70.02
C ILE A 28 -3.40 -1.22 68.68
N LEU A 29 -2.78 -0.08 68.34
CA LEU A 29 -3.02 0.58 67.06
C LEU A 29 -2.59 -0.26 65.86
N LEU A 30 -1.48 -0.99 65.96
CA LEU A 30 -1.02 -1.89 64.90
C LEU A 30 -1.99 -3.06 64.67
N ILE A 31 -2.53 -3.64 65.75
CA ILE A 31 -3.53 -4.72 65.65
C ILE A 31 -4.81 -4.21 64.98
N ILE A 32 -5.31 -3.03 65.37
CA ILE A 32 -6.51 -2.43 64.75
C ILE A 32 -6.27 -2.14 63.26
N ALA A 33 -5.09 -1.62 62.91
CA ALA A 33 -4.73 -1.35 61.52
C ALA A 33 -4.68 -2.65 60.68
N ALA A 34 -4.09 -3.73 61.23
CA ALA A 34 -4.02 -5.03 60.55
C ALA A 34 -5.42 -5.64 60.33
N ILE A 35 -6.31 -5.59 61.33
CA ILE A 35 -7.69 -6.08 61.21
C ILE A 35 -8.48 -5.24 60.21
N GLY A 36 -8.34 -3.91 60.25
CA GLY A 36 -8.98 -3.02 59.29
C GLY A 36 -8.54 -3.27 57.84
N PHE A 37 -7.25 -3.53 57.63
CA PHE A 37 -6.71 -3.86 56.31
C PHE A 37 -7.20 -5.22 55.82
N TYR A 38 -7.26 -6.23 56.70
CA TYR A 38 -7.78 -7.55 56.36
C TYR A 38 -9.27 -7.50 55.97
N LEU A 39 -10.09 -6.77 56.73
CA LEU A 39 -11.52 -6.58 56.41
C LEU A 39 -11.72 -5.83 55.07
N TYR A 40 -10.88 -4.84 54.77
CA TYR A 40 -10.90 -4.13 53.49
C TYR A 40 -10.52 -5.04 52.32
N ALA A 41 -9.49 -5.89 52.49
CA ALA A 41 -9.04 -6.82 51.45
C ALA A 41 -10.07 -7.92 51.12
N THR A 42 -10.96 -8.26 52.07
CA THR A 42 -12.02 -9.26 51.86
C THR A 42 -13.31 -8.71 51.27
N LYS A 43 -13.38 -7.43 50.88
CA LYS A 43 -14.59 -6.87 50.28
C LYS A 43 -14.87 -7.56 48.93
N PRO A 44 -15.98 -8.28 48.76
CA PRO A 44 -16.30 -8.91 47.49
C PRO A 44 -16.45 -7.83 46.41
N SER A 45 -15.74 -7.99 45.31
CA SER A 45 -15.85 -7.11 44.15
C SER A 45 -17.23 -7.31 43.52
N VAL A 46 -18.09 -6.31 43.64
CA VAL A 46 -19.40 -6.31 42.99
C VAL A 46 -19.19 -5.86 41.54
N THR A 47 -18.99 -6.82 40.64
CA THR A 47 -18.95 -6.54 39.20
C THR A 47 -20.34 -6.15 38.74
N THR A 48 -20.58 -4.85 38.56
CA THR A 48 -21.83 -4.33 38.01
C THR A 48 -21.72 -4.36 36.49
N THR A 49 -22.41 -5.30 35.85
CA THR A 49 -22.46 -5.40 34.39
C THR A 49 -23.41 -4.33 33.86
N VAL A 50 -22.88 -3.16 33.48
CA VAL A 50 -23.63 -2.12 32.77
C VAL A 50 -23.70 -2.50 31.29
N LYS A 51 -24.85 -2.99 30.82
CA LYS A 51 -25.12 -3.14 29.38
C LYS A 51 -25.23 -1.74 28.78
N THR A 52 -24.15 -1.30 28.13
CA THR A 52 -24.15 -0.05 27.38
C THR A 52 -24.41 -0.38 25.93
N THR A 53 -25.58 0.01 25.42
CA THR A 53 -25.90 -0.13 23.99
C THR A 53 -25.28 1.05 23.26
N TYR A 54 -24.09 0.86 22.70
CA TYR A 54 -23.48 1.82 21.79
C TYR A 54 -23.96 1.52 20.37
N THR A 55 -24.48 2.52 19.66
CA THR A 55 -24.50 2.48 18.20
C THR A 55 -23.06 2.56 17.72
N HIS A 56 -22.49 1.42 17.35
CA HIS A 56 -21.20 1.36 16.68
C HIS A 56 -21.44 1.78 15.23
N THR A 57 -21.16 3.03 14.88
CA THR A 57 -20.82 3.34 13.49
C THR A 57 -19.47 2.68 13.23
N VAL A 58 -19.51 1.44 12.74
CA VAL A 58 -18.34 0.83 12.12
C VAL A 58 -17.98 1.73 10.94
N PRO A 59 -16.76 2.28 10.85
CA PRO A 59 -16.33 2.92 9.63
C PRO A 59 -16.52 1.90 8.51
N MET A 60 -17.30 2.24 7.47
CA MET A 60 -17.24 1.46 6.25
C MET A 60 -15.79 1.55 5.78
N MET A 61 -15.04 0.45 5.91
CA MET A 61 -13.73 0.36 5.30
C MET A 61 -14.04 0.32 3.81
N TYR A 62 -13.88 1.46 3.16
CA TYR A 62 -14.10 1.51 1.74
C TYR A 62 -12.86 0.93 1.08
N ASN A 63 -13.11 -0.05 0.24
CA ASN A 63 -12.15 -0.72 -0.62
C ASN A 63 -11.83 0.20 -1.78
N LEU A 64 -11.22 1.34 -1.49
CA LEU A 64 -11.04 2.38 -2.47
C LEU A 64 -9.67 2.21 -3.16
N SER A 65 -9.58 2.72 -4.39
CA SER A 65 -8.33 3.20 -4.97
C SER A 65 -8.62 4.46 -5.78
N ALA A 66 -7.62 5.06 -6.40
CA ALA A 66 -7.84 6.12 -7.37
C ALA A 66 -7.61 5.60 -8.80
N ALA A 67 -7.84 6.47 -9.77
CA ALA A 67 -7.52 6.26 -11.16
C ALA A 67 -7.43 7.59 -11.90
N PHE A 68 -7.03 7.54 -13.16
CA PHE A 68 -7.04 8.67 -14.05
C PHE A 68 -8.11 8.52 -15.14
N LEU A 69 -8.88 9.59 -15.33
CA LEU A 69 -9.83 9.73 -16.41
C LEU A 69 -9.68 11.13 -17.02
N ASN A 70 -9.22 11.18 -18.28
CA ASN A 70 -9.11 12.43 -19.04
C ASN A 70 -8.36 13.56 -18.30
N GLY A 71 -7.26 13.22 -17.64
CA GLY A 71 -6.43 14.17 -16.89
C GLY A 71 -6.92 14.49 -15.48
N GLN A 72 -8.04 13.91 -15.04
CA GLN A 72 -8.57 14.04 -13.69
C GLN A 72 -8.27 12.79 -12.87
N VAL A 73 -7.98 12.99 -11.58
CA VAL A 73 -7.93 11.91 -10.60
C VAL A 73 -9.35 11.61 -10.14
N ILE A 74 -9.78 10.36 -10.27
CA ILE A 74 -11.08 9.86 -9.82
C ILE A 74 -10.88 8.76 -8.77
N THR A 75 -11.93 8.41 -8.05
CA THR A 75 -11.90 7.39 -7.00
C THR A 75 -12.71 6.18 -7.43
N PHE A 76 -12.16 4.99 -7.23
CA PHE A 76 -12.84 3.71 -7.35
C PHE A 76 -13.18 3.16 -5.98
N ASN A 77 -14.26 2.39 -5.93
CA ASN A 77 -14.65 1.54 -4.84
C ASN A 77 -14.79 0.11 -5.38
N TYR A 78 -13.87 -0.76 -5.00
CA TYR A 78 -13.95 -2.19 -5.27
C TYR A 78 -15.13 -2.77 -4.52
N THR A 79 -15.96 -3.49 -5.24
CA THR A 79 -17.25 -3.97 -4.76
C THR A 79 -17.27 -5.48 -4.53
N MET A 80 -16.28 -6.19 -5.06
CA MET A 80 -16.07 -7.63 -4.90
C MET A 80 -14.58 -7.94 -5.00
N ASP A 81 -14.18 -9.11 -4.51
CA ASP A 81 -12.83 -9.63 -4.69
C ASP A 81 -12.51 -9.81 -6.19
N PHE A 82 -11.22 -9.79 -6.51
CA PHE A 82 -10.75 -10.10 -7.86
C PHE A 82 -11.07 -11.55 -8.23
N SER A 83 -11.15 -11.83 -9.53
CA SER A 83 -11.28 -13.19 -10.05
C SER A 83 -10.37 -13.39 -11.24
N CYS A 84 -9.79 -14.58 -11.36
CA CYS A 84 -8.97 -14.97 -12.50
C CYS A 84 -9.67 -16.09 -13.24
N ASN A 85 -9.97 -15.86 -14.52
CA ASN A 85 -10.68 -16.85 -15.31
C ASN A 85 -9.64 -17.76 -16.00
N THR A 86 -9.52 -18.99 -15.49
CA THR A 86 -8.58 -19.99 -15.99
C THR A 86 -9.31 -20.99 -16.90
N SER A 87 -9.70 -20.55 -18.09
CA SER A 87 -10.29 -21.45 -19.09
C SER A 87 -9.25 -22.39 -19.69
N GLY A 88 -8.96 -23.50 -19.02
CA GLY A 88 -8.47 -24.74 -19.65
C GLY A 88 -7.07 -24.71 -20.29
N ILE A 89 -6.15 -23.87 -19.81
CA ILE A 89 -4.77 -23.86 -20.29
C ILE A 89 -3.89 -24.44 -19.18
N THR A 90 -3.30 -25.61 -19.41
CA THR A 90 -2.07 -26.00 -18.70
C THR A 90 -0.98 -25.06 -19.19
N ILE A 91 -0.65 -24.03 -18.42
CA ILE A 91 0.23 -22.94 -18.83
C ILE A 91 1.75 -23.25 -18.70
N PHE A 92 2.26 -24.08 -17.77
CA PHE A 92 3.70 -24.34 -17.51
C PHE A 92 4.09 -25.68 -16.85
N ALA A 93 5.37 -26.06 -16.99
CA ALA A 93 5.96 -27.30 -16.47
C ALA A 93 5.93 -27.48 -14.92
N ASN A 94 5.63 -26.43 -14.16
CA ASN A 94 5.48 -26.43 -12.69
C ASN A 94 4.16 -25.79 -12.20
N GLU A 95 3.14 -25.70 -13.08
CA GLU A 95 1.83 -25.05 -12.85
C GLU A 95 1.27 -25.23 -11.43
N SER A 96 1.25 -26.46 -10.93
CA SER A 96 0.63 -26.77 -9.63
C SER A 96 1.15 -25.91 -8.46
N GLN A 97 2.44 -25.53 -8.48
CA GLN A 97 3.00 -24.67 -7.44
C GLN A 97 2.65 -23.20 -7.67
N GLN A 98 2.67 -22.74 -8.91
CA GLN A 98 2.35 -21.36 -9.28
C GLN A 98 0.86 -21.05 -9.03
N GLU A 99 -0.03 -21.93 -9.48
CA GLU A 99 -1.48 -21.81 -9.27
C GLU A 99 -1.84 -21.78 -7.78
N SER A 100 -1.16 -22.59 -6.96
CA SER A 100 -1.41 -22.63 -5.51
C SER A 100 -1.00 -21.36 -4.77
N VAL A 101 -0.17 -20.51 -5.39
CA VAL A 101 0.41 -19.33 -4.75
C VAL A 101 -0.17 -18.03 -5.34
N ALA A 102 -0.44 -17.99 -6.65
CA ALA A 102 -0.98 -16.82 -7.34
C ALA A 102 -2.49 -16.94 -7.64
N ASP A 103 -3.19 -17.91 -7.03
CA ASP A 103 -4.62 -18.19 -7.22
C ASP A 103 -5.03 -18.30 -8.71
N GLY A 104 -4.12 -18.81 -9.54
CA GLY A 104 -4.32 -18.97 -11.00
C GLY A 104 -4.26 -17.67 -11.81
N CYS A 105 -3.86 -16.56 -11.20
CA CYS A 105 -3.79 -15.27 -11.87
C CYS A 105 -2.45 -15.01 -12.54
N GLU A 106 -2.51 -14.50 -13.77
CA GLU A 106 -1.36 -14.31 -14.63
C GLU A 106 -1.43 -13.00 -15.42
N VAL A 107 -0.26 -12.37 -15.59
CA VAL A 107 0.01 -11.32 -16.56
C VAL A 107 0.92 -11.87 -17.66
N GLY A 108 0.42 -11.93 -18.89
CA GLY A 108 1.11 -12.49 -20.05
C GLY A 108 0.17 -13.21 -21.02
N GLN A 109 -0.94 -13.74 -20.50
CA GLN A 109 -2.00 -14.37 -21.26
C GLN A 109 -3.33 -13.69 -20.95
N GLY A 110 -4.00 -13.21 -22.01
CA GLY A 110 -5.31 -12.56 -21.89
C GLY A 110 -6.47 -13.53 -21.92
N LEU A 111 -7.61 -13.10 -21.40
CA LEU A 111 -8.87 -13.82 -21.64
C LEU A 111 -9.28 -13.68 -23.11
N PRO A 112 -9.67 -14.78 -23.78
CA PRO A 112 -10.35 -14.66 -25.06
C PRO A 112 -11.68 -13.92 -24.85
N SER A 113 -12.13 -13.18 -25.86
CA SER A 113 -13.34 -12.36 -25.75
C SER A 113 -14.61 -13.15 -25.42
N SER A 114 -14.62 -14.46 -25.69
CA SER A 114 -15.70 -15.39 -25.32
C SER A 114 -15.83 -15.61 -23.81
N ASP A 115 -14.75 -15.37 -23.06
CA ASP A 115 -14.63 -15.72 -21.64
C ASP A 115 -14.73 -14.48 -20.75
N LEU A 116 -14.80 -13.29 -21.36
CA LEU A 116 -15.08 -12.05 -20.66
C LEU A 116 -16.53 -12.03 -20.16
N PRO A 117 -16.77 -11.68 -18.90
CA PRO A 117 -18.12 -11.45 -18.42
C PRO A 117 -18.87 -10.44 -19.30
N SER A 118 -20.21 -10.56 -19.34
CA SER A 118 -21.06 -9.55 -19.98
C SER A 118 -20.70 -8.15 -19.47
N ASN A 119 -20.81 -7.16 -20.35
CA ASN A 119 -20.55 -5.74 -20.06
C ASN A 119 -19.17 -5.43 -19.44
N ALA A 120 -18.19 -6.31 -19.63
CA ALA A 120 -16.83 -6.07 -19.17
C ALA A 120 -16.16 -4.93 -19.94
N ALA A 121 -15.39 -4.12 -19.24
CA ALA A 121 -14.66 -2.99 -19.78
C ALA A 121 -13.15 -3.07 -19.45
N PRO A 122 -12.27 -2.45 -20.26
CA PRO A 122 -10.84 -2.44 -19.96
C PRO A 122 -10.53 -1.47 -18.82
N VAL A 123 -9.71 -1.91 -17.87
CA VAL A 123 -8.94 -1.04 -16.97
C VAL A 123 -7.46 -1.21 -17.29
N TYR A 124 -6.75 -0.10 -17.45
CA TYR A 124 -5.33 -0.11 -17.77
C TYR A 124 -4.53 0.10 -16.49
N VAL A 125 -3.81 -0.92 -16.07
CA VAL A 125 -2.95 -0.90 -14.88
C VAL A 125 -1.56 -0.49 -15.31
N ILE A 126 -1.17 0.76 -15.07
CA ILE A 126 0.16 1.25 -15.44
C ILE A 126 1.17 0.90 -14.35
N VAL A 127 2.25 0.25 -14.74
CA VAL A 127 3.33 -0.21 -13.86
C VAL A 127 4.63 0.49 -14.26
N PRO A 128 5.39 1.11 -13.33
CA PRO A 128 6.58 1.89 -13.63
C PRO A 128 7.80 1.00 -13.92
N ALA A 129 7.76 0.23 -15.01
CA ALA A 129 8.79 -0.74 -15.40
C ALA A 129 10.19 -0.15 -15.54
N PHE A 130 10.33 1.18 -15.74
CA PHE A 130 11.61 1.89 -15.68
C PHE A 130 12.35 1.75 -14.35
N ALA A 131 11.64 1.48 -13.25
CA ALA A 131 12.24 1.21 -11.93
C ALA A 131 12.83 -0.22 -11.80
N GLY A 132 12.76 -1.01 -12.87
CA GLY A 132 13.34 -2.36 -12.95
C GLY A 132 12.75 -3.31 -11.93
N LEU A 133 13.58 -4.14 -11.30
CA LEU A 133 13.12 -5.15 -10.34
C LEU A 133 12.49 -4.55 -9.06
N SER A 134 12.69 -3.26 -8.78
CA SER A 134 12.12 -2.62 -7.59
C SER A 134 10.59 -2.51 -7.64
N ILE A 135 9.98 -2.65 -8.82
CA ILE A 135 8.53 -2.51 -9.01
C ILE A 135 7.68 -3.51 -8.22
N PHE A 136 8.27 -4.65 -7.86
CA PHE A 136 7.59 -5.75 -7.21
C PHE A 136 7.55 -5.63 -5.67
N GLY A 137 7.92 -4.47 -5.11
CA GLY A 137 7.81 -4.25 -3.66
C GLY A 137 8.85 -4.93 -2.79
N VAL A 138 9.71 -5.75 -3.37
CA VAL A 138 10.72 -6.47 -2.61
C VAL A 138 11.89 -5.54 -2.29
N GLN A 139 12.10 -5.24 -1.01
CA GLN A 139 13.20 -4.35 -0.55
C GLN A 139 14.58 -4.83 -1.02
N LYS A 140 14.80 -6.15 -1.06
CA LYS A 140 16.05 -6.74 -1.58
C LYS A 140 16.26 -6.49 -3.09
N LEU A 141 15.20 -6.14 -3.82
CA LEU A 141 15.22 -5.73 -5.22
C LEU A 141 15.17 -4.20 -5.40
N GLY A 142 15.25 -3.42 -4.31
CA GLY A 142 15.35 -1.97 -4.34
C GLY A 142 14.05 -1.21 -4.04
N ALA A 143 12.95 -1.89 -3.70
CA ALA A 143 11.76 -1.18 -3.21
C ALA A 143 12.00 -0.52 -1.85
N ASN A 144 11.24 0.52 -1.52
CA ASN A 144 11.28 1.13 -0.20
C ASN A 144 10.51 0.30 0.85
N ALA A 145 10.50 0.75 2.11
CA ALA A 145 9.84 0.02 3.19
C ALA A 145 8.32 -0.10 3.05
N GLN A 146 7.72 0.82 2.30
CA GLN A 146 6.30 0.88 1.98
C GLN A 146 5.95 0.09 0.71
N GLY A 147 6.91 -0.60 0.08
CA GLY A 147 6.65 -1.36 -1.15
C GLY A 147 6.58 -0.53 -2.42
N PHE A 148 6.96 0.75 -2.38
CA PHE A 148 7.05 1.55 -3.60
C PHE A 148 8.37 1.29 -4.34
N PRO A 149 8.33 1.29 -5.69
CA PRO A 149 9.51 1.20 -6.51
C PRO A 149 10.46 2.38 -6.25
N THR A 150 11.75 2.15 -6.44
CA THR A 150 12.73 3.24 -6.47
C THR A 150 13.47 3.27 -7.79
N PHE A 151 13.69 4.46 -8.31
CA PHE A 151 14.39 4.69 -9.56
C PHE A 151 15.59 5.59 -9.28
N THR A 152 16.79 5.16 -9.66
CA THR A 152 18.01 5.96 -9.44
C THR A 152 18.52 6.48 -10.77
N TYR A 153 18.62 7.80 -10.88
CA TYR A 153 19.16 8.49 -12.04
C TYR A 153 20.11 9.61 -11.61
N ASN A 154 21.28 9.67 -12.25
CA ASN A 154 22.32 10.68 -11.99
C ASN A 154 22.66 10.85 -10.50
N GLY A 155 22.78 9.73 -9.76
CA GLY A 155 23.09 9.73 -8.33
C GLY A 155 21.95 10.13 -7.39
N THR A 156 20.76 10.44 -7.92
CA THR A 156 19.55 10.75 -7.14
C THR A 156 18.58 9.58 -7.20
N THR A 157 18.06 9.16 -6.06
CA THR A 157 17.05 8.11 -5.96
C THR A 157 15.67 8.72 -5.76
N TYR A 158 14.77 8.42 -6.68
CA TYR A 158 13.37 8.83 -6.67
C TYR A 158 12.53 7.67 -6.15
N THR A 159 11.63 7.95 -5.21
CA THR A 159 10.53 7.01 -4.92
C THR A 159 9.45 7.24 -5.96
N VAL A 160 9.06 6.19 -6.67
CA VAL A 160 7.97 6.26 -7.65
C VAL A 160 6.67 6.04 -6.89
N LEU A 161 5.94 7.12 -6.65
CA LEU A 161 4.65 7.04 -5.97
C LEU A 161 3.58 6.53 -6.93
N THR A 162 2.73 5.66 -6.41
CA THR A 162 1.56 5.09 -7.06
C THR A 162 0.39 5.11 -6.06
N GLN A 163 -0.82 4.84 -6.55
CA GLN A 163 -2.06 4.73 -5.78
C GLN A 163 -2.08 3.49 -4.91
N CYS A 164 -1.42 2.42 -5.38
CA CYS A 164 -1.19 1.20 -4.64
C CYS A 164 0.30 0.92 -4.61
N GLY A 165 0.88 0.79 -3.41
CA GLY A 165 2.17 0.12 -3.25
C GLY A 165 2.09 -1.33 -3.73
N ALA A 166 3.24 -1.98 -3.87
CA ALA A 166 3.25 -3.39 -4.21
C ALA A 166 2.59 -4.23 -3.12
N ALA A 167 2.03 -5.36 -3.52
CA ALA A 167 1.38 -6.28 -2.60
C ALA A 167 2.32 -6.82 -1.50
N ASP A 168 1.71 -7.35 -0.44
CA ASP A 168 2.37 -7.84 0.78
C ASP A 168 3.16 -6.76 1.55
N THR A 169 2.94 -5.48 1.20
CA THR A 169 3.52 -4.33 1.90
C THR A 169 2.43 -3.49 2.59
N PRO A 170 2.80 -2.66 3.59
CA PRO A 170 1.82 -1.85 4.32
C PRO A 170 1.05 -0.84 3.46
N ALA A 171 1.56 -0.54 2.26
CA ALA A 171 0.95 0.42 1.35
C ALA A 171 0.25 -0.26 0.16
N ALA A 172 0.09 -1.59 0.19
CA ALA A 172 -0.69 -2.33 -0.78
C ALA A 172 -2.17 -1.95 -0.73
N CYS A 173 -2.86 -2.02 -1.86
CA CYS A 173 -4.31 -1.90 -1.89
C CYS A 173 -4.95 -3.15 -1.25
N PRO A 174 -5.88 -3.00 -0.29
CA PRO A 174 -6.36 -4.10 0.56
C PRO A 174 -7.12 -5.20 -0.20
N ASP A 175 -7.67 -4.89 -1.38
CA ASP A 175 -8.56 -5.79 -2.15
C ASP A 175 -7.95 -6.26 -3.46
N HIS A 176 -6.63 -6.08 -3.59
CA HIS A 176 -5.88 -6.57 -4.71
C HIS A 176 -5.25 -7.90 -4.35
N MET A 177 -5.03 -8.70 -5.38
CA MET A 177 -4.25 -9.91 -5.27
C MET A 177 -2.87 -9.65 -4.67
N SER A 178 -2.43 -10.57 -3.79
CA SER A 178 -1.09 -10.49 -3.21
C SER A 178 0.01 -10.86 -4.20
N LEU A 179 -0.14 -11.95 -4.94
CA LEU A 179 0.94 -12.51 -5.77
C LEU A 179 0.45 -12.75 -7.18
N ILE A 180 1.26 -12.37 -8.17
CA ILE A 180 0.95 -12.60 -9.59
C ILE A 180 2.01 -13.48 -10.22
N TYR A 181 1.59 -14.34 -11.15
CA TYR A 181 2.53 -14.98 -12.07
C TYR A 181 2.71 -14.15 -13.34
N SER A 182 3.93 -14.14 -13.91
CA SER A 182 4.16 -13.57 -15.23
C SER A 182 5.26 -14.31 -16.02
N PRO A 183 5.00 -14.76 -17.27
CA PRO A 183 6.03 -15.28 -18.16
C PRO A 183 7.12 -14.26 -18.47
N ALA A 184 6.78 -12.98 -18.47
CA ALA A 184 7.75 -11.92 -18.67
C ALA A 184 8.76 -11.88 -17.51
N PHE A 185 8.31 -12.14 -16.28
CA PHE A 185 9.19 -12.23 -15.14
C PHE A 185 10.04 -13.50 -15.16
N THR A 186 9.46 -14.65 -15.54
CA THR A 186 10.21 -15.90 -15.81
C THR A 186 11.37 -15.64 -16.76
N ALA A 187 11.12 -14.98 -17.90
CA ALA A 187 12.18 -14.65 -18.86
C ALA A 187 13.27 -13.73 -18.26
N VAL A 188 12.88 -12.78 -17.40
CA VAL A 188 13.82 -11.91 -16.69
C VAL A 188 14.67 -12.72 -15.70
N GLU A 189 14.08 -13.60 -14.92
CA GLU A 189 14.80 -14.51 -14.01
C GLU A 189 15.81 -15.37 -14.76
N GLU A 190 15.38 -16.02 -15.85
CA GLU A 190 16.26 -16.84 -16.70
C GLU A 190 17.44 -16.02 -17.26
N SER A 191 17.17 -14.79 -17.73
CA SER A 191 18.20 -13.89 -18.26
C SER A 191 19.23 -13.46 -17.21
N LEU A 192 18.82 -13.46 -15.93
CA LEU A 192 19.67 -13.19 -14.77
C LEU A 192 20.31 -14.45 -14.17
N GLY A 193 20.03 -15.63 -14.74
CA GLY A 193 20.53 -16.92 -14.25
C GLY A 193 19.80 -17.44 -13.00
N ILE A 194 18.62 -16.90 -12.70
CA ILE A 194 17.73 -17.34 -11.63
C ILE A 194 16.82 -18.43 -12.21
N LYS A 195 16.76 -19.61 -11.56
CA LYS A 195 16.06 -20.79 -12.11
C LYS A 195 15.14 -21.50 -11.12
N ASN A 196 15.03 -20.98 -9.90
CA ASN A 196 14.23 -21.61 -8.83
C ASN A 196 13.34 -20.56 -8.14
N GLY A 197 12.96 -19.51 -8.88
CA GLY A 197 12.31 -18.33 -8.34
C GLY A 197 13.17 -17.52 -7.36
N VAL A 198 12.53 -16.55 -6.72
CA VAL A 198 13.14 -15.64 -5.75
C VAL A 198 12.33 -15.53 -4.47
N PHE A 199 13.01 -15.30 -3.35
CA PHE A 199 12.38 -15.05 -2.04
C PHE A 199 11.47 -16.18 -1.51
N GLY A 200 11.72 -17.42 -1.96
CA GLY A 200 10.90 -18.58 -1.58
C GLY A 200 9.62 -18.72 -2.41
N LEU A 201 9.41 -17.83 -3.39
CA LEU A 201 8.35 -17.95 -4.39
C LEU A 201 8.82 -18.83 -5.55
N PRO A 202 7.89 -19.54 -6.23
CA PRO A 202 8.18 -20.21 -7.48
C PRO A 202 8.70 -19.25 -8.56
N GLU A 203 9.34 -19.81 -9.58
CA GLU A 203 9.74 -19.07 -10.77
C GLU A 203 8.54 -18.35 -11.41
N GLY A 204 8.75 -17.10 -11.81
CA GLY A 204 7.76 -16.22 -12.42
C GLY A 204 6.74 -15.62 -11.45
N VAL A 205 6.78 -15.95 -10.16
CA VAL A 205 5.83 -15.46 -9.14
C VAL A 205 6.48 -14.37 -8.29
N LEU A 206 5.82 -13.22 -8.21
CA LEU A 206 6.22 -12.09 -7.35
C LEU A 206 4.99 -11.37 -6.78
N PRO A 207 5.17 -10.53 -5.75
CA PRO A 207 4.10 -9.64 -5.32
C PRO A 207 3.58 -8.81 -6.48
N THR A 208 2.26 -8.59 -6.50
CA THR A 208 1.63 -7.68 -7.44
C THR A 208 2.36 -6.33 -7.41
N PRO A 209 2.83 -5.82 -8.57
CA PRO A 209 3.66 -4.64 -8.59
C PRO A 209 2.89 -3.40 -8.15
N ALA A 210 3.60 -2.38 -7.71
CA ALA A 210 3.00 -1.06 -7.46
C ALA A 210 2.47 -0.47 -8.77
N HIS A 211 1.30 0.15 -8.74
CA HIS A 211 0.59 0.55 -9.96
C HIS A 211 -0.43 1.67 -9.75
N ASP A 212 -0.81 2.29 -10.87
CA ASP A 212 -1.95 3.20 -11.00
C ASP A 212 -2.93 2.70 -12.06
N HIS A 213 -4.12 3.29 -12.09
CA HIS A 213 -5.17 2.93 -13.05
C HIS A 213 -5.47 4.05 -14.05
N ILE A 214 -5.72 3.69 -15.31
CA ILE A 214 -6.35 4.54 -16.31
C ILE A 214 -7.63 3.86 -16.78
N VAL A 215 -8.72 4.62 -16.86
CA VAL A 215 -9.98 4.15 -17.43
C VAL A 215 -10.42 5.01 -18.60
N THR A 216 -11.29 4.43 -19.42
CA THR A 216 -11.86 5.09 -20.62
C THR A 216 -13.18 5.79 -20.31
N PHE A 217 -13.84 5.43 -19.22
CA PHE A 217 -15.09 6.03 -18.76
C PHE A 217 -15.27 5.83 -17.25
N SER A 218 -16.36 6.41 -16.76
CA SER A 218 -16.75 6.53 -15.36
C SER A 218 -18.13 5.87 -15.19
N THR A 219 -18.37 5.13 -14.10
CA THR A 219 -19.61 4.38 -13.82
C THR A 219 -19.87 4.13 -12.34
N THR A 220 -21.00 4.66 -11.84
CA THR A 220 -21.39 4.46 -10.44
C THR A 220 -21.95 3.06 -10.17
N GLN A 221 -22.04 2.22 -11.21
CA GLN A 221 -22.48 0.83 -11.11
C GLN A 221 -21.27 -0.09 -11.06
N SER A 222 -21.36 -1.11 -10.22
CA SER A 222 -20.39 -2.20 -10.18
C SER A 222 -20.45 -3.01 -11.48
N ILE A 223 -19.40 -2.94 -12.30
CA ILE A 223 -19.26 -3.73 -13.53
C ILE A 223 -17.95 -4.52 -13.51
N PRO A 224 -17.81 -5.59 -14.32
CA PRO A 224 -16.55 -6.28 -14.50
C PRO A 224 -15.56 -5.42 -15.30
N TRP A 225 -14.30 -5.41 -14.86
CA TRP A 225 -13.20 -4.74 -15.51
C TRP A 225 -12.08 -5.73 -15.79
N TYR A 226 -11.75 -5.96 -17.06
CA TYR A 226 -10.61 -6.81 -17.42
C TYR A 226 -9.33 -5.97 -17.45
N ILE A 227 -8.27 -6.51 -16.86
CA ILE A 227 -7.02 -5.79 -16.71
C ILE A 227 -6.18 -5.90 -17.98
N VAL A 228 -5.72 -4.75 -18.45
CA VAL A 228 -4.60 -4.63 -19.39
C VAL A 228 -3.44 -4.01 -18.62
N VAL A 229 -2.37 -4.77 -18.40
CA VAL A 229 -1.17 -4.24 -17.74
C VAL A 229 -0.39 -3.43 -18.76
N VAL A 230 0.10 -2.27 -18.36
CA VAL A 230 0.95 -1.41 -19.18
C VAL A 230 2.29 -1.25 -18.48
N LEU A 231 3.35 -1.83 -19.06
CA LEU A 231 4.71 -1.65 -18.57
C LEU A 231 5.26 -0.34 -19.13
N VAL A 232 5.48 0.65 -18.26
CA VAL A 232 5.95 1.99 -18.61
C VAL A 232 7.47 2.08 -18.43
N PHE A 233 8.19 2.36 -19.52
CA PHE A 233 9.65 2.46 -19.54
C PHE A 233 10.17 3.90 -19.59
N ASN A 234 9.31 4.87 -19.88
CA ASN A 234 9.67 6.28 -19.84
C ASN A 234 9.25 6.90 -18.48
N PRO A 235 10.20 7.33 -17.62
CA PRO A 235 9.87 7.91 -16.32
C PRO A 235 9.16 9.27 -16.42
N ASN A 236 9.32 10.01 -17.54
CA ASN A 236 8.76 11.36 -17.67
C ASN A 236 7.25 11.39 -17.93
N ILE A 237 6.65 10.24 -18.25
CA ILE A 237 5.22 10.12 -18.55
C ILE A 237 4.44 9.40 -17.45
N PHE A 238 5.10 9.01 -16.36
CA PHE A 238 4.45 8.36 -15.23
C PHE A 238 3.83 9.42 -14.31
N PRO A 239 2.50 9.43 -14.11
CA PRO A 239 1.81 10.48 -13.38
C PRO A 239 2.05 10.38 -11.88
N ASN A 240 2.04 11.53 -11.22
CA ASN A 240 1.87 11.59 -9.78
C ASN A 240 0.44 11.16 -9.42
N PRO A 241 0.25 10.22 -8.48
CA PRO A 241 -1.06 9.65 -8.16
C PRO A 241 -2.05 10.65 -7.55
N LEU A 242 -1.56 11.74 -6.95
CA LEU A 242 -2.37 12.76 -6.29
C LEU A 242 -2.75 13.90 -7.25
N THR A 243 -1.83 14.32 -8.10
CA THR A 243 -2.03 15.49 -8.97
C THR A 243 -2.39 15.14 -10.41
N GLY A 244 -2.13 13.89 -10.84
CA GLY A 244 -2.23 13.46 -12.22
C GLY A 244 -1.26 14.14 -13.17
N GLN A 245 -0.27 14.87 -12.65
CA GLN A 245 0.76 15.55 -13.45
C GLN A 245 2.02 14.70 -13.53
N CYS A 246 2.75 14.85 -14.63
CA CYS A 246 4.04 14.22 -14.82
C CYS A 246 5.16 15.26 -14.77
N GLU A 247 6.35 14.81 -14.43
CA GLU A 247 7.55 15.64 -14.30
C GLU A 247 8.68 15.06 -15.13
N GLN A 248 9.55 15.93 -15.63
CA GLN A 248 10.77 15.51 -16.31
C GLN A 248 11.80 15.02 -15.27
N ILE A 249 12.06 13.71 -15.25
CA ILE A 249 13.06 13.07 -14.39
C ILE A 249 14.36 12.82 -15.16
N VAL A 250 14.23 12.43 -16.43
CA VAL A 250 15.34 12.09 -17.33
C VAL A 250 15.29 13.03 -18.54
N PRO A 251 16.43 13.48 -19.08
CA PRO A 251 16.42 14.29 -20.30
C PRO A 251 15.69 13.57 -21.44
N SER A 252 15.03 14.33 -22.30
CA SER A 252 14.28 13.82 -23.45
C SER A 252 14.68 14.58 -24.71
N ASN A 253 14.53 13.92 -25.86
CA ASN A 253 14.68 14.53 -27.18
C ASN A 253 13.36 15.16 -27.68
N VAL A 254 12.29 15.07 -26.89
CA VAL A 254 10.98 15.65 -27.15
C VAL A 254 10.85 16.99 -26.42
N THR A 255 10.30 18.00 -27.09
CA THR A 255 10.20 19.38 -26.56
C THR A 255 9.24 19.54 -25.38
N ASN A 256 8.27 18.63 -25.24
CA ASN A 256 7.33 18.59 -24.13
C ASN A 256 7.19 17.12 -23.70
N ASP A 257 8.16 16.67 -22.92
CA ASP A 257 8.35 15.27 -22.55
C ASP A 257 7.32 14.76 -21.54
N THR A 258 6.58 15.65 -20.87
CA THR A 258 5.41 15.31 -20.06
C THR A 258 4.10 15.35 -20.84
N SER A 259 4.11 15.71 -22.14
CA SER A 259 2.88 15.83 -22.94
C SER A 259 2.07 14.55 -23.08
N LEU A 260 2.74 13.40 -22.92
CA LEU A 260 2.12 12.07 -22.94
C LEU A 260 1.87 11.53 -21.53
N CYS A 261 1.79 12.40 -20.52
CA CYS A 261 1.47 11.99 -19.16
C CYS A 261 0.32 11.00 -19.13
N LEU A 262 0.53 9.84 -18.50
CA LEU A 262 -0.38 8.69 -18.53
C LEU A 262 -1.56 8.88 -17.56
N ASN A 263 -2.22 10.03 -17.68
CA ASN A 263 -3.42 10.41 -16.95
C ASN A 263 -4.70 10.33 -17.83
N SER A 264 -4.59 9.80 -19.04
CA SER A 264 -5.71 9.62 -19.96
C SER A 264 -5.44 8.48 -20.94
N TYR A 265 -6.51 7.81 -21.37
CA TYR A 265 -6.41 6.75 -22.37
C TYR A 265 -5.85 7.26 -23.71
N ALA A 266 -6.20 8.48 -24.11
CA ALA A 266 -5.69 9.07 -25.34
C ALA A 266 -4.16 9.25 -25.33
N ASN A 267 -3.57 9.57 -24.17
CA ASN A 267 -2.12 9.65 -24.03
C ASN A 267 -1.47 8.28 -23.99
N LEU A 268 -2.10 7.30 -23.32
CA LEU A 268 -1.66 5.91 -23.35
C LEU A 268 -1.55 5.40 -24.79
N GLN A 269 -2.59 5.56 -25.61
CA GLN A 269 -2.58 5.11 -27.01
C GLN A 269 -1.39 5.68 -27.81
N LYS A 270 -0.99 6.92 -27.55
CA LYS A 270 0.17 7.55 -28.19
C LYS A 270 1.48 6.99 -27.63
N ALA A 271 1.60 6.85 -26.31
CA ALA A 271 2.80 6.33 -25.65
C ALA A 271 3.18 4.94 -26.15
N LEU A 272 2.22 4.06 -26.43
CA LEU A 272 2.47 2.72 -26.96
C LEU A 272 3.19 2.68 -28.32
N SER A 273 3.23 3.80 -29.04
CA SER A 273 3.90 3.95 -30.33
C SER A 273 4.98 5.04 -30.36
N THR A 274 5.26 5.65 -29.21
CA THR A 274 6.23 6.75 -29.09
C THR A 274 7.60 6.22 -28.70
N TYR A 275 8.62 6.87 -29.25
CA TYR A 275 10.02 6.56 -28.99
C TYR A 275 10.72 7.80 -28.42
N ASP A 276 11.21 7.68 -27.19
CA ASP A 276 11.93 8.75 -26.48
C ASP A 276 13.32 8.28 -26.05
N SER A 277 14.32 9.14 -26.22
CA SER A 277 15.67 8.96 -25.70
C SER A 277 15.73 8.78 -24.17
N ALA A 278 14.74 9.31 -23.44
CA ALA A 278 14.59 9.12 -22.00
C ALA A 278 14.51 7.63 -21.63
N VAL A 279 13.87 6.80 -22.46
CA VAL A 279 13.80 5.34 -22.27
C VAL A 279 15.21 4.74 -22.28
N LEU A 280 16.02 5.08 -23.28
CA LEU A 280 17.38 4.54 -23.39
C LEU A 280 18.25 4.95 -22.19
N MET A 281 18.11 6.19 -21.72
CA MET A 281 18.90 6.71 -20.59
C MET A 281 18.44 6.13 -19.25
N ALA A 282 17.14 6.00 -19.03
CA ALA A 282 16.59 5.46 -17.79
C ALA A 282 16.89 3.96 -17.63
N ASN A 283 16.95 3.20 -18.72
CA ASN A 283 16.88 1.74 -18.66
C ASN A 283 18.19 1.00 -18.95
N GLN A 284 19.34 1.70 -19.07
CA GLN A 284 20.62 1.06 -19.46
C GLN A 284 21.03 -0.15 -18.60
N ASN A 285 20.61 -0.19 -17.34
CA ASN A 285 20.86 -1.30 -16.40
C ASN A 285 19.59 -2.04 -15.96
N ASN A 286 18.45 -1.74 -16.58
CA ASN A 286 17.18 -2.36 -16.25
C ASN A 286 17.06 -3.75 -16.91
N PRO A 287 17.02 -4.85 -16.14
CA PRO A 287 16.90 -6.19 -16.70
C PRO A 287 15.55 -6.44 -17.38
N ILE A 288 14.45 -5.84 -16.89
CA ILE A 288 13.13 -5.96 -17.50
C ILE A 288 13.17 -5.40 -18.93
N TRP A 289 13.72 -4.19 -19.09
CA TRP A 289 13.85 -3.54 -20.39
C TRP A 289 14.76 -4.32 -21.35
N LYS A 290 15.93 -4.79 -20.86
CA LYS A 290 16.87 -5.57 -21.69
C LYS A 290 16.23 -6.85 -22.20
N THR A 291 15.54 -7.58 -21.33
CA THR A 291 14.99 -8.90 -21.65
C THR A 291 13.73 -8.78 -22.51
N LEU A 292 12.80 -7.88 -22.16
CA LEU A 292 11.51 -7.79 -22.85
C LEU A 292 11.55 -6.96 -24.13
N LEU A 293 12.36 -5.89 -24.14
CA LEU A 293 12.41 -4.96 -25.28
C LEU A 293 13.68 -5.08 -26.11
N ASN A 294 14.66 -5.89 -25.71
CA ASN A 294 15.96 -6.04 -26.39
C ASN A 294 16.59 -4.67 -26.74
N GLY A 295 16.49 -3.72 -25.79
CA GLY A 295 17.06 -2.39 -25.94
C GLY A 295 16.25 -1.38 -26.77
N LYS A 296 14.99 -1.68 -27.14
CA LYS A 296 14.13 -0.74 -27.88
C LYS A 296 13.68 0.44 -27.01
N ALA A 297 13.61 1.63 -27.60
CA ALA A 297 13.26 2.88 -26.92
C ALA A 297 11.74 3.17 -26.90
N VAL A 298 10.88 2.17 -26.74
CA VAL A 298 9.42 2.37 -26.71
C VAL A 298 9.00 2.83 -25.31
N ASP A 299 8.14 3.84 -25.22
CA ASP A 299 7.74 4.42 -23.93
C ASP A 299 6.95 3.44 -23.04
N ALA A 300 6.09 2.61 -23.64
CA ALA A 300 5.28 1.63 -22.92
C ALA A 300 4.86 0.44 -23.80
N ILE A 301 4.53 -0.69 -23.18
CA ILE A 301 3.90 -1.84 -23.85
C ILE A 301 2.69 -2.34 -23.08
N GLU A 302 1.70 -2.86 -23.79
CA GLU A 302 0.58 -3.58 -23.19
C GLU A 302 0.92 -5.05 -23.02
N VAL A 303 0.53 -5.60 -21.87
CA VAL A 303 0.64 -7.01 -21.52
C VAL A 303 -0.75 -7.47 -21.05
N PRO A 304 -1.37 -8.43 -21.75
CA PRO A 304 -2.69 -8.89 -21.39
C PRO A 304 -2.65 -9.70 -20.08
N SER A 305 -3.79 -9.81 -19.40
CA SER A 305 -3.93 -10.61 -18.17
C SER A 305 -5.24 -11.40 -18.16
N ASN A 306 -5.31 -12.42 -17.30
CA ASN A 306 -6.53 -13.20 -17.08
C ASN A 306 -7.39 -12.68 -15.92
N MET A 307 -7.07 -11.49 -15.40
CA MET A 307 -7.65 -10.92 -14.19
C MET A 307 -8.88 -10.05 -14.49
N ILE A 308 -9.92 -10.22 -13.67
CA ILE A 308 -11.12 -9.38 -13.63
C ILE A 308 -11.23 -8.73 -12.25
N LEU A 309 -11.45 -7.42 -12.24
CA LEU A 309 -11.79 -6.63 -11.06
C LEU A 309 -13.24 -6.16 -11.14
N TYR A 310 -13.81 -5.82 -10.00
CA TYR A 310 -15.16 -5.26 -9.93
C TYR A 310 -15.14 -4.00 -9.10
N PHE A 311 -15.45 -2.88 -9.74
CA PHE A 311 -15.51 -1.59 -9.05
C PHE A 311 -16.57 -0.67 -9.63
N SER A 312 -16.92 0.34 -8.83
CA SER A 312 -17.73 1.51 -9.17
C SER A 312 -16.92 2.78 -8.89
N ASP A 313 -17.30 3.93 -9.46
CA ASP A 313 -16.65 5.22 -9.22
C ASP A 313 -17.51 6.20 -8.42
N PRO A 314 -17.64 6.01 -7.09
CA PRO A 314 -18.42 6.94 -6.29
C PRO A 314 -17.83 8.36 -6.42
N ASN A 315 -18.70 9.38 -6.37
CA ASN A 315 -18.28 10.78 -6.40
C ASN A 315 -17.65 11.20 -5.05
N VAL A 316 -16.49 10.63 -4.75
CA VAL A 316 -15.68 10.85 -3.56
C VAL A 316 -14.35 11.40 -4.04
N TYR A 317 -14.10 12.70 -3.84
CA TYR A 317 -12.85 13.34 -4.23
C TYR A 317 -12.35 14.34 -3.17
N PRO A 318 -11.03 14.38 -2.86
CA PRO A 318 -10.02 13.38 -3.24
C PRO A 318 -10.29 12.02 -2.57
N TYR A 319 -9.62 10.98 -3.05
CA TYR A 319 -9.59 9.69 -2.37
C TYR A 319 -9.20 9.90 -0.89
N PRO A 320 -9.97 9.37 0.09
CA PRO A 320 -9.63 9.53 1.49
C PRO A 320 -8.42 8.65 1.83
N ASP A 321 -7.26 9.28 1.98
CA ASP A 321 -5.94 8.72 2.35
C ASP A 321 -5.91 8.03 3.74
N ALA A 322 -6.78 7.06 4.01
CA ALA A 322 -6.76 6.33 5.27
C ALA A 322 -5.43 5.57 5.52
N TYR A 323 -4.61 5.38 4.48
CA TYR A 323 -3.37 4.59 4.52
C TYR A 323 -2.10 5.32 4.09
N TYR A 324 -2.18 6.55 3.54
CA TYR A 324 -1.01 7.28 3.05
C TYR A 324 -0.72 8.52 3.89
N THR A 325 0.01 8.37 5.00
CA THR A 325 0.79 9.50 5.51
C THR A 325 2.03 9.68 4.65
N TYR A 326 1.92 10.49 3.59
CA TYR A 326 3.09 10.93 2.82
C TYR A 326 3.96 11.80 3.73
N THR A 327 5.05 11.24 4.26
CA THR A 327 6.14 12.06 4.78
C THR A 327 7.01 12.43 3.58
N SER A 328 6.68 13.54 2.93
CA SER A 328 7.64 14.17 2.01
C SER A 328 8.84 14.63 2.83
N SER A 329 9.99 13.98 2.65
CA SER A 329 11.28 14.51 3.08
C SER A 329 11.85 15.42 2.01
#